data_AF-A0A699VF29-F1
#
_entry.id   AF-A0A699VF29-F1
#
_cell.length_a   1.000
_cell.length_b   1.000
_cell.length_c   1.000
_cell.angle_alpha   90.00
_cell.angle_beta   90.00
_cell.angle_gamma   90.00
#
_symmetry.space_group_name_H-M   'P 1'
#
loop_
_entity.id
_entity.type
_entity.pdbx_description
1 polymer ?
#
loop_
_entity_poly.entity_id
_entity_poly.type
_entity_poly.pdbx_seq_one_letter_code
_entity_poly.pdbx_strand_id
1 'polypeptide(L)'
;KDTILKLGDIDKKLDCGKASEELLLLRMNLMQALQEKKYVDVRDSLQKAKVKWAIEGDENTKFFHGCSRINFTFPNRISHELILDLENHVSTDEIRKAVWECGENKSHGPDGYTFEFF
;
A
#
# COMPACT_ATOMS: atom_id res chain seq x y z
N LYS A 1 -16.99 -6.82 -11.68
CA LYS A 1 -17.89 -6.08 -12.59
C LYS A 1 -19.35 -6.41 -12.31
N ASP A 2 -19.74 -7.69 -12.30
CA ASP A 2 -21.12 -8.11 -12.02
C ASP A 2 -21.67 -7.65 -10.65
N THR A 3 -20.87 -7.74 -9.59
CA THR A 3 -21.27 -7.34 -8.22
C THR A 3 -21.54 -5.84 -8.07
N ILE A 4 -20.82 -4.97 -8.81
CA ILE A 4 -20.98 -3.51 -8.74
C ILE A 4 -22.25 -3.08 -9.47
N LEU A 5 -22.57 -3.71 -10.60
CA LEU A 5 -23.81 -3.47 -11.33
C LEU A 5 -25.03 -3.87 -10.49
N LYS A 6 -24.97 -5.04 -9.85
CA LYS A 6 -26.02 -5.53 -8.94
C LYS A 6 -26.25 -4.57 -7.75
N LEU A 7 -25.19 -4.01 -7.20
CA LEU A 7 -25.30 -3.00 -6.12
C LEU A 7 -25.97 -1.73 -6.62
N GLY A 8 -25.59 -1.23 -7.79
CA GLY A 8 -26.23 -0.05 -8.41
C GLY A 8 -27.72 -0.24 -8.72
N ASP A 9 -28.13 -1.45 -9.10
CA ASP A 9 -29.55 -1.76 -9.31
C ASP A 9 -30.35 -1.87 -8.01
N ILE A 10 -29.70 -2.30 -6.91
CA ILE A 10 -30.30 -2.31 -5.56
C ILE A 10 -30.43 -0.88 -5.03
N ASP A 11 -29.39 -0.06 -5.15
CA ASP A 11 -29.40 1.34 -4.72
C ASP A 11 -30.51 2.13 -5.44
N LYS A 12 -30.65 1.97 -6.77
CA LYS A 12 -31.78 2.55 -7.53
C LYS A 12 -33.15 2.12 -7.02
N LYS A 13 -33.30 0.87 -6.57
CA LYS A 13 -34.58 0.35 -6.01
C LYS A 13 -34.86 0.92 -4.63
N LEU A 14 -33.83 1.15 -3.82
CA LEU A 14 -33.94 1.81 -2.51
C LEU A 14 -34.31 3.29 -2.67
N ASP A 15 -33.70 3.99 -3.62
CA ASP A 15 -33.99 5.41 -3.92
C ASP A 15 -35.43 5.64 -4.41
N CYS A 16 -36.06 4.62 -5.02
CA CYS A 16 -37.47 4.64 -5.40
C CYS A 16 -38.44 4.44 -4.21
N GLY A 17 -37.95 4.39 -2.97
CA GLY A 17 -38.77 4.17 -1.77
C GLY A 17 -39.24 2.73 -1.57
N LYS A 18 -38.71 1.76 -2.34
CA LYS A 18 -39.02 0.32 -2.23
C LYS A 18 -38.00 -0.41 -1.36
N ALA A 19 -37.76 0.10 -0.15
CA ALA A 19 -36.84 -0.51 0.80
C ALA A 19 -37.52 -1.67 1.55
N SER A 20 -37.23 -2.90 1.14
CA SER A 20 -37.53 -4.10 1.93
C SER A 20 -36.32 -4.49 2.78
N GLU A 21 -36.58 -5.13 3.92
CA GLU A 21 -35.54 -5.65 4.82
C GLU A 21 -34.62 -6.65 4.10
N GLU A 22 -35.17 -7.46 3.19
CA GLU A 22 -34.41 -8.36 2.32
C GLU A 22 -33.45 -7.61 1.37
N LEU A 23 -33.88 -6.47 0.80
CA LEU A 23 -33.03 -5.66 -0.08
C LEU A 23 -31.89 -5.00 0.68
N LEU A 24 -32.13 -4.55 1.92
CA LEU A 24 -31.10 -3.99 2.80
C LEU A 24 -30.06 -5.05 3.19
N LEU A 25 -30.52 -6.25 3.56
CA LEU A 25 -29.63 -7.36 3.90
C LEU A 25 -28.78 -7.80 2.70
N LEU A 26 -29.40 -7.89 1.51
CA LEU A 26 -28.69 -8.20 0.28
C LEU A 26 -27.61 -7.16 -0.05
N ARG A 27 -27.92 -5.87 0.12
CA ARG A 27 -26.96 -4.78 -0.06
C ARG A 27 -25.78 -4.91 0.90
N MET A 28 -26.04 -5.16 2.19
CA MET A 28 -25.00 -5.30 3.21
C MET A 28 -24.04 -6.47 2.89
N ASN A 29 -24.59 -7.62 2.52
CA ASN A 29 -23.81 -8.81 2.15
C ASN A 29 -22.94 -8.55 0.92
N LEU A 30 -23.48 -7.87 -0.10
CA LEU A 30 -22.73 -7.53 -1.31
C LEU A 30 -21.62 -6.51 -1.04
N MET A 31 -21.86 -5.53 -0.16
CA MET A 31 -20.84 -4.58 0.29
C MET A 31 -19.71 -5.28 1.05
N GLN A 32 -20.05 -6.18 1.97
CA GLN A 32 -19.07 -6.96 2.72
C GLN A 32 -18.19 -7.79 1.79
N ALA A 33 -18.80 -8.54 0.85
CA ALA A 33 -18.07 -9.35 -0.12
C ALA A 33 -17.12 -8.51 -1.01
N LEU A 34 -17.52 -7.28 -1.36
CA LEU A 34 -16.66 -6.36 -2.10
C LEU A 34 -15.48 -5.86 -1.27
N GLN A 35 -15.69 -5.58 0.01
CA GLN A 35 -14.64 -5.12 0.91
C GLN A 35 -13.62 -6.23 1.19
N GLU A 36 -14.10 -7.45 1.40
CA GLU A 36 -13.24 -8.65 1.54
C GLU A 36 -12.40 -8.86 0.28
N LYS A 37 -13.01 -8.75 -0.91
CA LYS A 37 -12.27 -8.87 -2.17
C LYS A 37 -11.17 -7.83 -2.32
N LYS A 38 -11.49 -6.56 -2.06
CA LYS A 38 -10.49 -5.47 -2.10
C LYS A 38 -9.36 -5.71 -1.09
N TYR A 39 -9.69 -6.18 0.10
CA TYR A 39 -8.70 -6.47 1.14
C TYR A 39 -7.74 -7.59 0.73
N VAL A 40 -8.26 -8.66 0.10
CA VAL A 40 -7.44 -9.75 -0.45
C VAL A 40 -6.49 -9.22 -1.54
N ASP A 41 -6.97 -8.39 -2.45
CA ASP A 41 -6.14 -7.83 -3.54
C ASP A 41 -4.99 -6.94 -2.99
N VAL A 42 -5.27 -6.13 -1.96
CA VAL A 42 -4.25 -5.29 -1.30
C VAL A 42 -3.22 -6.17 -0.56
N ARG A 43 -3.66 -7.22 0.14
CA ARG A 43 -2.76 -8.15 0.83
C ARG A 43 -1.87 -8.91 -0.14
N ASP A 44 -2.42 -9.39 -1.25
CA ASP A 44 -1.64 -10.06 -2.31
C ASP A 44 -0.59 -9.11 -2.90
N SER A 45 -0.97 -7.85 -3.15
CA SER A 45 -0.04 -6.82 -3.64
C SER A 45 1.11 -6.56 -2.66
N LEU A 46 0.80 -6.42 -1.36
CA LEU A 46 1.80 -6.26 -0.31
C LEU A 46 2.71 -7.49 -0.19
N GLN A 47 2.16 -8.70 -0.26
CA GLN A 47 2.93 -9.93 -0.20
C GLN A 47 3.88 -10.05 -1.40
N LYS A 48 3.41 -9.75 -2.61
CA LYS A 48 4.24 -9.73 -3.82
C LYS A 48 5.38 -8.72 -3.72
N ALA A 49 5.12 -7.53 -3.17
CA ALA A 49 6.15 -6.54 -2.93
C ALA A 49 7.22 -7.04 -1.94
N LYS A 50 6.80 -7.67 -0.82
CA LYS A 50 7.73 -8.27 0.16
C LYS A 50 8.61 -9.37 -0.45
N VAL A 51 8.02 -10.28 -1.23
CA VAL A 51 8.76 -11.36 -1.91
C VAL A 51 9.76 -10.77 -2.91
N LYS A 52 9.33 -9.78 -3.71
CA LYS A 52 10.21 -9.10 -4.67
C LYS A 52 11.39 -8.43 -3.96
N TRP A 53 11.14 -7.73 -2.85
CA TRP A 53 12.18 -7.07 -2.08
C TRP A 53 13.19 -8.06 -1.46
N ALA A 54 12.72 -9.22 -0.99
CA ALA A 54 13.61 -10.27 -0.49
C ALA A 54 14.51 -10.88 -1.60
N ILE A 55 13.98 -11.06 -2.81
CA ILE A 55 14.74 -11.56 -3.97
C ILE A 55 15.78 -10.52 -4.41
N GLU A 56 15.36 -9.26 -4.57
CA GLU A 56 16.27 -8.16 -4.96
C GLU A 56 17.32 -7.90 -3.88
N GLY A 57 16.95 -8.03 -2.59
CA GLY A 57 17.87 -7.95 -1.46
C GLY A 57 18.91 -9.07 -1.46
N ASP A 58 18.54 -10.30 -1.84
CA ASP A 58 19.49 -11.41 -2.00
C ASP A 58 20.44 -11.20 -3.19
N GLU A 59 19.95 -10.66 -4.31
CA GLU A 59 20.79 -10.27 -5.45
C GLU A 59 21.79 -9.16 -5.08
N ASN A 60 21.34 -8.17 -4.31
CA ASN A 60 22.19 -7.12 -3.77
C ASN A 60 23.22 -7.70 -2.79
N THR A 61 22.81 -8.64 -1.93
CA THR A 61 23.70 -9.35 -0.99
C THR A 61 24.75 -10.18 -1.72
N LYS A 62 24.40 -10.87 -2.81
CA LYS A 62 25.37 -11.56 -3.69
C LYS A 62 26.36 -10.59 -4.32
N PHE A 63 25.90 -9.43 -4.77
CA PHE A 63 26.77 -8.36 -5.26
C PHE A 63 27.73 -7.85 -4.15
N PHE A 64 27.23 -7.65 -2.93
CA PHE A 64 28.04 -7.22 -1.78
C PHE A 64 29.04 -8.28 -1.30
N HIS A 65 28.68 -9.56 -1.31
CA HIS A 65 29.62 -10.66 -1.06
C HIS A 65 30.67 -10.76 -2.16
N GLY A 66 30.28 -10.52 -3.42
CA GLY A 66 31.20 -10.35 -4.54
C GLY A 66 32.21 -9.23 -4.30
N CYS A 67 31.75 -8.04 -3.91
CA CYS A 67 32.59 -6.90 -3.55
C CYS A 67 33.47 -7.14 -2.30
N SER A 68 32.99 -7.93 -1.34
CA SER A 68 33.77 -8.32 -0.15
C SER A 68 34.97 -9.20 -0.51
N ARG A 69 34.90 -9.96 -1.62
CA ARG A 69 36.07 -10.68 -2.17
C ARG A 69 37.07 -9.74 -2.87
N ILE A 70 36.67 -8.49 -3.12
CA ILE A 70 37.45 -7.43 -3.78
C ILE A 70 37.69 -6.29 -2.78
N ASN A 71 37.92 -6.56 -1.49
CA ASN A 71 38.30 -5.58 -0.46
C ASN A 71 37.54 -4.23 -0.47
N PHE A 72 36.29 -4.20 -0.91
CA PHE A 72 35.50 -2.98 -0.90
C PHE A 72 34.89 -2.80 0.49
N THR A 73 35.45 -1.89 1.29
CA THR A 73 34.94 -1.59 2.63
C THR A 73 33.76 -0.64 2.50
N PHE A 74 32.54 -1.14 2.75
CA PHE A 74 31.36 -0.29 2.85
C PHE A 74 31.27 0.29 4.27
N PRO A 75 31.43 1.63 4.44
CA PRO A 75 31.45 2.25 5.76
C PRO A 75 30.07 2.27 6.45
N ASN A 76 28.98 2.07 5.70
CA ASN A 76 27.62 2.17 6.22
C ASN A 76 27.00 0.78 6.39
N ARG A 77 27.26 0.13 7.53
CA ARG A 77 26.49 -1.03 7.96
C ARG A 77 25.29 -0.56 8.77
N ILE A 78 24.10 -0.98 8.35
CA ILE A 78 22.85 -0.68 9.04
C ILE A 78 22.83 -1.40 10.40
N SER A 79 22.44 -0.71 11.47
CA SER A 79 22.37 -1.30 12.82
C SER A 79 21.17 -2.26 12.93
N HIS A 80 21.26 -3.22 13.84
CA HIS A 80 20.18 -4.19 14.09
C HIS A 80 18.86 -3.51 14.51
N GLU A 81 18.94 -2.36 15.17
CA GLU A 81 17.79 -1.55 15.55
C GLU A 81 17.05 -0.98 14.34
N LEU A 82 17.79 -0.50 13.33
CA LEU A 82 17.19 0.01 12.09
C LEU A 82 16.58 -1.11 11.23
N ILE A 83 17.11 -2.33 11.32
CA ILE A 83 16.52 -3.50 10.67
C ILE A 83 15.14 -3.80 11.26
N LEU A 84 15.04 -3.79 12.60
CA LEU A 84 13.76 -4.01 13.29
C LEU A 84 12.74 -2.91 12.96
N ASP A 85 13.20 -1.66 12.84
CA ASP A 85 12.36 -0.54 12.42
C ASP A 85 11.85 -0.70 10.98
N LEU A 86 12.71 -1.17 10.06
CA LEU A 86 12.34 -1.48 8.67
C LEU A 86 11.40 -2.69 8.53
N GLU A 87 11.45 -3.63 9.47
CA GLU A 87 10.56 -4.81 9.51
C GLU A 87 9.19 -4.52 10.14
N ASN A 88 9.05 -3.39 10.83
CA ASN A 88 7.79 -2.98 11.45
C ASN A 88 6.72 -2.61 10.42
N HIS A 89 5.46 -2.68 10.86
CA HIS A 89 4.33 -2.25 10.04
C HIS A 89 4.29 -0.73 9.92
N VAL A 90 4.28 -0.24 8.68
CA VAL A 90 4.12 1.19 8.37
C VAL A 90 2.83 1.72 9.00
N SER A 91 2.97 2.76 9.83
CA SER A 91 1.82 3.38 10.49
C SER A 91 1.25 4.56 9.69
N THR A 92 -0.02 4.91 9.92
CA THR A 92 -0.62 6.11 9.33
C THR A 92 0.10 7.39 9.75
N ASP A 93 0.67 7.40 10.94
CA ASP A 93 1.40 8.53 11.49
C ASP A 93 2.77 8.68 10.82
N GLU A 94 3.45 7.57 10.55
CA GLU A 94 4.68 7.52 9.78
C GLU A 94 4.47 8.00 8.34
N ILE A 95 3.37 7.58 7.69
CA ILE A 95 3.00 8.07 6.35
C ILE A 95 2.77 9.58 6.39
N ARG A 96 1.93 10.05 7.31
CA ARG A 96 1.61 11.48 7.46
C ARG A 96 2.87 12.30 7.75
N LYS A 97 3.76 11.78 8.60
CA LYS A 97 5.04 12.40 8.92
C LYS A 97 5.95 12.44 7.69
N ALA A 98 6.14 11.34 6.98
CA ALA A 98 6.99 11.30 5.78
C ALA A 98 6.49 12.22 4.65
N VAL A 99 5.17 12.32 4.48
CA VAL A 99 4.55 13.20 3.49
C VAL A 99 4.77 14.68 3.85
N TRP A 100 4.67 15.05 5.13
CA TRP A 100 4.76 16.45 5.58
C TRP A 100 6.12 16.91 6.13
N GLU A 101 7.06 16.00 6.39
CA GLU A 101 8.44 16.34 6.72
C GLU A 101 9.33 16.58 5.49
N CYS A 102 8.81 16.32 4.29
CA CYS A 102 9.44 16.82 3.07
C CYS A 102 9.27 18.35 3.03
N GLY A 103 10.20 19.07 3.66
CA GLY A 103 10.16 20.53 3.76
C GLY A 103 9.91 21.24 2.42
N GLU A 104 9.41 22.47 2.52
CA GLU A 104 8.86 23.31 1.44
C GLU A 104 9.82 23.54 0.25
N ASN A 105 11.13 23.28 0.42
CA ASN A 105 12.17 23.53 -0.58
C ASN A 105 12.46 22.34 -1.53
N LYS A 106 11.53 21.40 -1.70
CA LYS A 106 11.70 20.30 -2.66
C LYS A 106 11.35 20.76 -4.09
N SER A 107 12.22 20.41 -5.04
CA SER A 107 11.96 20.60 -6.47
C SER A 107 10.64 19.97 -6.88
N HIS A 108 9.90 20.65 -7.75
CA HIS A 108 8.60 20.20 -8.25
C HIS A 108 8.70 18.84 -8.96
N GLY A 109 7.60 18.08 -8.91
CA GLY A 109 7.46 16.85 -9.68
C GLY A 109 7.52 17.10 -11.19
N PRO A 110 7.58 16.04 -12.01
CA PRO A 110 7.49 16.18 -13.47
C PRO A 110 6.15 16.78 -13.94
N ASP A 111 5.15 16.81 -13.07
CA ASP A 111 3.86 17.48 -13.23
C ASP A 111 3.86 18.98 -12.84
N GLY A 112 4.93 19.47 -12.23
CA GLY A 112 5.12 20.89 -11.89
C GLY A 112 4.50 21.34 -10.58
N TYR A 113 3.89 20.45 -9.79
CA TYR A 113 3.33 20.81 -8.48
C TYR A 113 4.35 20.60 -7.35
N THR A 114 4.28 21.47 -6.33
CA THR A 114 5.07 21.40 -5.09
C THR A 114 4.19 20.88 -3.94
N PHE A 115 4.82 20.46 -2.84
CA PHE A 115 4.10 20.00 -1.64
C PHE A 115 3.22 21.10 -1.00
N GLU A 116 3.46 22.38 -1.27
CA GLU A 116 2.60 23.50 -0.82
C GLU A 116 1.18 23.45 -1.38
N PHE A 117 0.93 22.66 -2.43
CA PHE A 117 -0.39 22.56 -3.06
C PHE A 117 -1.37 21.65 -2.30
N PHE A 118 -0.89 20.79 -1.40
CA PHE A 118 -1.67 19.77 -0.68
C PHE A 118 -1.70 20.02 0.83
#